data_AF-A0AAU2CIH3-F1
#
_entry.id   AF-A0AAU2CIH3-F1
#
_cell.length_a   1.000
_cell.length_b   1.000
_cell.length_c   1.000
_cell.angle_alpha   90.00
_cell.angle_beta   90.00
_cell.angle_gamma   90.00
#
_symmetry.space_group_name_H-M   'P 1'
#
loop_
_entity.id
_entity.type
_entity.pdbx_description
1 polymer ?
#
loop_
_entity_poly.entity_id
_entity_poly.type
_entity_poly.pdbx_seq_one_letter_code
_entity_poly.pdbx_strand_id
1 'polypeptide(L)'
;MSNKSYGLDDSGRYWLRGNDHKKIVLKGINIPLVDDWDFPASRPYGKLEELAKTGANCVRIQWYAQHPAASRPPYATADLDRVLEKCRTSRLVPIVELHDCTCKEDPELVNSELMSWWTRPDVLGMLKRHERYLIINLANELGWYRWQNWSPAALDKFKVAYKKAITSIRSKGLRMPIMIDAPDCGSSVNAFFQRRPGVDRSRPAAQHPAQCTCLLGR
;
A
#
# COMPACT_ATOMS: atom_id res chain seq x y z
N MET A 1 -4.76 9.19 25.69
CA MET A 1 -5.00 10.07 24.52
C MET A 1 -4.77 9.25 23.26
N SER A 2 -5.72 9.26 22.32
CA SER A 2 -5.65 8.45 21.11
C SER A 2 -4.63 9.03 20.14
N ASN A 3 -3.44 8.45 20.05
CA ASN A 3 -2.43 8.76 19.02
C ASN A 3 -2.95 8.33 17.63
N LYS A 4 -3.84 9.12 17.03
CA LYS A 4 -4.28 8.92 15.64
C LYS A 4 -3.23 9.55 14.72
N SER A 5 -2.53 8.71 13.96
CA SER A 5 -1.56 9.10 12.92
C SER A 5 -2.20 9.58 11.61
N TYR A 6 -3.53 9.81 11.60
CA TYR A 6 -4.31 10.24 10.43
C TYR A 6 -5.67 10.83 10.85
N GLY A 7 -6.30 11.61 9.96
CA GLY A 7 -7.60 12.26 10.17
C GLY A 7 -8.14 12.93 8.90
N LEU A 8 -9.31 13.56 8.98
CA LEU A 8 -9.92 14.35 7.89
C LEU A 8 -9.59 15.84 8.08
N ASP A 9 -9.29 16.58 7.01
CA ASP A 9 -9.14 18.05 7.10
C ASP A 9 -10.52 18.70 7.02
N ASP A 10 -10.56 20.02 7.16
CA ASP A 10 -11.77 20.82 7.08
C ASP A 10 -12.47 20.70 5.70
N SER A 11 -11.77 20.15 4.70
CA SER A 11 -12.34 19.80 3.39
C SER A 11 -12.80 18.34 3.26
N GLY A 12 -12.74 17.56 4.34
CA GLY A 12 -13.09 16.15 4.36
C GLY A 12 -12.08 15.25 3.65
N ARG A 13 -10.82 15.66 3.47
CA ARG A 13 -9.76 14.83 2.89
C ARG A 13 -8.93 14.15 3.96
N TYR A 14 -8.64 12.86 3.78
CA TYR A 14 -7.76 12.13 4.67
C TYR A 14 -6.32 12.64 4.57
N TRP A 15 -5.66 12.81 5.71
CA TRP A 15 -4.24 13.14 5.81
C TRP A 15 -3.54 12.28 6.85
N LEU A 16 -2.23 12.12 6.66
CA LEU A 16 -1.31 11.57 7.64
C LEU A 16 -0.81 12.68 8.56
N ARG A 17 -0.62 12.38 9.85
CA ARG A 17 0.05 13.27 10.80
C ARG A 17 1.26 12.59 11.42
N GLY A 18 2.34 13.36 11.56
CA GLY A 18 3.48 12.98 12.39
C GLY A 18 3.13 13.03 13.88
N ASN A 19 4.05 12.56 14.72
CA ASN A 19 3.91 12.63 16.18
C ASN A 19 3.84 14.09 16.70
N ASP A 20 4.32 15.04 15.91
CA ASP A 20 4.22 16.49 16.15
C ASP A 20 2.87 17.08 15.70
N HIS A 21 1.93 16.22 15.30
CA HIS A 21 0.64 16.56 14.71
C HIS A 21 0.73 17.38 13.43
N LYS A 22 1.88 17.45 12.74
CA LYS A 22 1.95 18.13 11.45
C LYS A 22 1.49 17.21 10.33
N LYS A 23 0.82 17.78 9.35
CA LYS A 23 0.40 17.08 8.13
C LYS A 23 1.64 16.56 7.40
N ILE A 24 1.60 15.29 7.02
CA ILE A 24 2.61 14.65 6.17
C ILE A 24 2.06 14.63 4.74
N VAL A 25 2.83 15.16 3.80
CA VAL A 25 2.64 14.98 2.36
C VAL A 25 3.72 14.04 1.88
N LEU A 26 3.34 12.85 1.44
CA LEU A 26 4.26 11.84 0.94
C LEU A 26 4.90 12.30 -0.37
N LYS A 27 6.23 12.34 -0.40
CA LYS A 27 7.07 12.71 -1.54
C LYS A 27 8.23 11.72 -1.57
N GLY A 28 8.24 10.84 -2.56
CA GLY A 28 9.21 9.75 -2.57
C GLY A 28 9.23 8.98 -3.88
N ILE A 29 9.85 7.81 -3.84
CA ILE A 29 10.00 6.92 -4.99
C ILE A 29 9.46 5.52 -4.70
N ASN A 30 9.22 4.77 -5.76
CA ASN A 30 9.07 3.31 -5.69
C ASN A 30 10.44 2.65 -5.85
N ILE A 31 10.69 1.57 -5.12
CA ILE A 31 11.87 0.71 -5.31
C ILE A 31 11.43 -0.74 -5.61
N PRO A 32 11.92 -1.34 -6.70
CA PRO A 32 11.70 -2.75 -7.02
C PRO A 32 12.65 -3.63 -6.19
N LEU A 33 12.48 -3.63 -4.87
CA LEU A 33 13.47 -4.16 -3.92
C LEU A 33 13.76 -5.64 -4.14
N VAL A 34 12.72 -6.48 -4.21
CA VAL A 34 12.88 -7.94 -4.37
C VAL A 34 13.30 -8.30 -5.80
N ASP A 35 13.00 -7.44 -6.77
CA ASP A 35 13.45 -7.59 -8.15
C ASP A 35 14.90 -7.14 -8.40
N ASP A 36 15.57 -6.59 -7.38
CA ASP A 36 17.00 -6.30 -7.40
C ASP A 36 17.82 -7.58 -7.17
N TRP A 37 18.71 -7.92 -8.11
CA TRP A 37 19.56 -9.11 -8.00
C TRP A 37 20.53 -9.08 -6.82
N ASP A 38 20.87 -7.90 -6.32
CA ASP A 38 21.72 -7.75 -5.14
C ASP A 38 20.95 -7.94 -3.83
N PHE A 39 19.62 -8.01 -3.83
CA PHE A 39 18.82 -8.28 -2.64
C PHE A 39 18.74 -9.79 -2.36
N PRO A 40 18.85 -10.26 -1.09
CA PRO A 40 18.92 -9.50 0.18
C PRO A 40 20.34 -9.21 0.69
N ALA A 41 21.37 -9.26 -0.16
CA ALA A 41 22.73 -8.90 0.24
C ALA A 41 22.83 -7.39 0.61
N SER A 42 23.96 -6.95 1.16
CA SER A 42 24.07 -5.65 1.85
C SER A 42 23.99 -4.40 0.96
N ARG A 43 24.08 -4.52 -0.36
CA ARG A 43 24.11 -3.37 -1.29
C ARG A 43 22.80 -2.59 -1.42
N PRO A 44 21.60 -3.19 -1.50
CA PRO A 44 20.33 -2.45 -1.57
C PRO A 44 20.07 -1.49 -0.40
N TYR A 45 20.65 -1.69 0.78
CA TYR A 45 20.47 -0.78 1.92
C TYR A 45 21.15 0.59 1.72
N GLY A 46 22.21 0.67 0.92
CA GLY A 46 22.88 1.93 0.59
C GLY A 46 21.99 2.87 -0.24
N LYS A 47 21.10 2.30 -1.08
CA LYS A 47 20.17 3.08 -1.91
C LYS A 47 19.17 3.88 -1.07
N LEU A 48 18.80 3.39 0.12
CA LEU A 48 17.87 4.09 1.02
C LEU A 48 18.51 5.31 1.70
N GLU A 49 19.80 5.26 2.00
CA GLU A 49 20.52 6.43 2.53
C GLU A 49 20.66 7.52 1.48
N GLU A 50 21.03 7.15 0.25
CA GLU A 50 21.12 8.09 -0.86
C GLU A 50 19.75 8.68 -1.20
N LEU A 51 18.69 7.88 -1.14
CA LEU A 51 17.32 8.36 -1.33
C LEU A 51 16.96 9.46 -0.32
N ALA A 52 17.32 9.31 0.96
CA ALA A 52 17.04 10.34 1.96
C ALA A 52 17.73 11.69 1.63
N LYS A 53 18.91 11.67 0.99
CA LYS A 53 19.63 12.89 0.57
C LYS A 53 18.91 13.65 -0.54
N THR A 54 18.01 13.02 -1.28
CA THR A 54 17.19 13.69 -2.31
C THR A 54 16.09 14.60 -1.72
N GLY A 55 15.84 14.52 -0.41
CA GLY A 55 14.71 15.18 0.24
C GLY A 55 13.41 14.37 0.17
N ALA A 56 13.45 13.15 -0.35
CA ALA A 56 12.34 12.19 -0.22
C ALA A 56 12.02 11.94 1.26
N ASN A 57 10.73 11.84 1.59
CA ASN A 57 10.24 11.55 2.95
C ASN A 57 9.50 10.21 3.05
N CYS A 58 9.34 9.49 1.94
CA CYS A 58 8.76 8.16 1.91
C CYS A 58 9.41 7.30 0.83
N VAL A 59 9.21 5.99 0.93
CA VAL A 59 9.61 5.02 -0.09
C VAL A 59 8.56 3.92 -0.18
N ARG A 60 8.10 3.61 -1.39
CA ARG A 60 7.22 2.46 -1.65
C ARG A 60 8.05 1.27 -2.06
N ILE A 61 7.94 0.19 -1.30
CA ILE A 61 8.83 -0.97 -1.31
C ILE A 61 8.06 -2.13 -1.90
N GLN A 62 8.44 -2.53 -3.11
CA GLN A 62 7.94 -3.73 -3.74
C GLN A 62 8.36 -4.97 -2.95
N TRP A 63 7.38 -5.79 -2.57
CA TRP A 63 7.58 -7.07 -1.92
C TRP A 63 6.72 -8.14 -2.58
N TYR A 64 7.07 -9.40 -2.39
CA TYR A 64 6.24 -10.53 -2.82
C TYR A 64 6.02 -11.48 -1.64
N ALA A 65 4.78 -11.93 -1.46
CA ALA A 65 4.46 -13.01 -0.54
C ALA A 65 5.12 -14.32 -1.01
N GLN A 66 5.09 -14.54 -2.32
CA GLN A 66 5.76 -15.62 -3.02
C GLN A 66 6.23 -15.10 -4.39
N HIS A 67 7.53 -14.86 -4.52
CA HIS A 67 8.11 -14.38 -5.78
C HIS A 67 7.83 -15.37 -6.93
N PRO A 68 7.35 -14.90 -8.11
CA PRO A 68 6.97 -15.78 -9.22
C PRO A 68 8.17 -16.47 -9.91
N ALA A 69 9.35 -15.86 -9.89
CA ALA A 69 10.57 -16.45 -10.44
C ALA A 69 11.40 -17.17 -9.36
N ALA A 70 11.60 -18.48 -9.54
CA ALA A 70 12.42 -19.32 -8.65
C ALA A 70 13.92 -19.04 -8.74
N SER A 71 14.38 -18.30 -9.76
CA SER A 71 15.79 -17.92 -9.95
C SER A 71 16.24 -16.75 -9.08
N ARG A 72 15.32 -16.07 -8.38
CA ARG A 72 15.68 -14.97 -7.48
C ARG A 72 16.41 -15.48 -6.24
N PRO A 73 17.35 -14.69 -5.69
CA PRO A 73 17.90 -14.97 -4.37
C PRO A 73 16.78 -15.13 -3.33
N PRO A 74 16.88 -16.12 -2.42
CA PRO A 74 15.89 -16.29 -1.36
C PRO A 74 15.95 -15.11 -0.40
N TYR A 75 14.78 -14.69 0.08
CA TYR A 75 14.63 -13.64 1.07
C TYR A 75 13.56 -14.04 2.10
N ALA A 76 13.61 -13.41 3.27
CA ALA A 76 12.78 -13.74 4.42
C ALA A 76 12.20 -12.48 5.07
N THR A 77 11.23 -12.67 5.98
CA THR A 77 10.64 -11.59 6.78
C THR A 77 11.70 -10.75 7.53
N ALA A 78 12.81 -11.37 7.94
CA ALA A 78 13.93 -10.67 8.59
C ALA A 78 14.64 -9.67 7.65
N ASP A 79 14.64 -9.91 6.34
CA ASP A 79 15.20 -8.97 5.37
C ASP A 79 14.33 -7.72 5.26
N LEU A 80 13.01 -7.91 5.22
CA LEU A 80 12.07 -6.79 5.26
C LEU A 80 12.19 -6.01 6.58
N ASP A 81 12.28 -6.68 7.72
CA ASP A 81 12.49 -6.07 9.05
C ASP A 81 13.71 -5.12 9.04
N ARG A 82 14.84 -5.58 8.48
CA ARG A 82 16.06 -4.76 8.32
C ARG A 82 15.84 -3.55 7.40
N VAL A 83 15.10 -3.71 6.31
CA VAL A 83 14.76 -2.62 5.40
C VAL A 83 13.88 -1.57 6.09
N LEU A 84 12.86 -1.98 6.83
CA LEU A 84 11.97 -1.05 7.53
C LEU A 84 12.70 -0.31 8.66
N GLU A 85 13.59 -0.99 9.36
CA GLU A 85 14.49 -0.35 10.32
C GLU A 85 15.42 0.66 9.65
N LYS A 86 15.93 0.33 8.45
CA LYS A 86 16.73 1.27 7.67
C LYS A 86 15.93 2.51 7.30
N CYS A 87 14.71 2.36 6.79
CA CYS A 87 13.81 3.48 6.50
C CYS A 87 13.61 4.37 7.74
N ARG A 88 13.39 3.77 8.92
CA ARG A 88 13.27 4.51 10.19
C ARG A 88 14.50 5.38 10.46
N THR A 89 15.70 4.79 10.40
CA THR A 89 16.96 5.52 10.66
C THR A 89 17.25 6.59 9.62
N SER A 90 16.85 6.36 8.37
CA SER A 90 16.94 7.32 7.26
C SER A 90 15.79 8.34 7.22
N ARG A 91 14.87 8.32 8.20
CA ARG A 91 13.69 9.21 8.27
C ARG A 91 12.76 9.14 7.06
N LEU A 92 12.66 7.97 6.44
CA LEU A 92 11.72 7.66 5.36
C LEU A 92 10.52 6.92 5.94
N VAL A 93 9.30 7.32 5.55
CA VAL A 93 8.08 6.53 5.78
C VAL A 93 8.06 5.36 4.80
N PRO A 94 8.22 4.09 5.24
CA PRO A 94 8.08 2.95 4.34
C PRO A 94 6.61 2.70 4.01
N ILE A 95 6.35 2.35 2.75
CA ILE A 95 5.07 1.88 2.23
C ILE A 95 5.33 0.50 1.64
N VAL A 96 4.97 -0.58 2.34
CA VAL A 96 5.21 -1.95 1.84
C VAL A 96 4.00 -2.40 1.02
N GLU A 97 4.24 -2.89 -0.19
CA GLU A 97 3.22 -3.44 -1.08
C GLU A 97 3.49 -4.91 -1.42
N LEU A 98 2.42 -5.68 -1.69
CA LEU A 98 2.55 -7.03 -2.27
C LEU A 98 2.25 -7.00 -3.77
N HIS A 99 3.23 -7.46 -4.55
CA HIS A 99 3.26 -7.33 -6.00
C HIS A 99 2.76 -8.59 -6.74
N ASP A 100 2.45 -9.67 -6.01
CA ASP A 100 2.16 -11.01 -6.55
C ASP A 100 0.94 -11.05 -7.49
N CYS A 101 -0.02 -10.14 -7.29
CA CYS A 101 -1.28 -10.11 -8.04
C CYS A 101 -1.43 -8.87 -8.94
N THR A 102 -0.32 -8.19 -9.28
CA THR A 102 -0.31 -6.99 -10.12
C THR A 102 -1.14 -7.19 -11.39
N CYS A 103 -2.08 -6.26 -11.61
CA CYS A 103 -2.94 -6.22 -12.79
C CYS A 103 -3.86 -7.44 -13.00
N LYS A 104 -3.94 -8.39 -12.06
CA LYS A 104 -4.88 -9.51 -12.14
C LYS A 104 -6.33 -9.01 -12.03
N GLU A 105 -7.24 -9.68 -12.72
CA GLU A 105 -8.65 -9.28 -12.83
C GLU A 105 -9.43 -9.41 -11.52
N ASP A 106 -9.24 -10.50 -10.78
CA ASP A 106 -10.09 -10.83 -9.64
C ASP A 106 -9.63 -10.12 -8.35
N PRO A 107 -10.38 -9.12 -7.84
CA PRO A 107 -10.00 -8.45 -6.60
C PRO A 107 -10.03 -9.36 -5.37
N GLU A 108 -10.70 -10.52 -5.40
CA GLU A 108 -10.73 -11.44 -4.25
C GLU A 108 -9.37 -12.11 -3.97
N LEU A 109 -8.41 -12.03 -4.91
CA LEU A 109 -7.04 -12.50 -4.71
C LEU A 109 -6.33 -11.82 -3.53
N VAL A 110 -6.75 -10.61 -3.14
CA VAL A 110 -6.27 -9.95 -1.91
C VAL A 110 -6.57 -10.80 -0.66
N ASN A 111 -7.68 -11.55 -0.67
CA ASN A 111 -8.10 -12.41 0.43
C ASN A 111 -7.58 -13.85 0.26
N SER A 112 -7.66 -14.41 -0.95
CA SER A 112 -7.33 -15.82 -1.18
C SER A 112 -5.83 -16.09 -1.36
N GLU A 113 -5.05 -15.16 -1.92
CA GLU A 113 -3.61 -15.32 -2.16
C GLU A 113 -2.76 -14.53 -1.14
N LEU A 114 -3.13 -13.28 -0.86
CA LEU A 114 -2.24 -12.34 -0.15
C LEU A 114 -2.45 -12.26 1.37
N MET A 115 -3.69 -12.42 1.85
CA MET A 115 -4.01 -12.20 3.26
C MET A 115 -3.32 -13.20 4.19
N SER A 116 -3.02 -14.41 3.71
CA SER A 116 -2.28 -15.42 4.45
C SER A 116 -0.88 -14.93 4.83
N TRP A 117 -0.21 -14.17 3.95
CA TRP A 117 1.09 -13.55 4.23
C TRP A 117 0.97 -12.42 5.22
N TRP A 118 0.05 -11.46 4.99
CA TRP A 118 -0.17 -10.32 5.88
C TRP A 118 -0.52 -10.73 7.31
N THR A 119 -1.19 -11.88 7.47
CA THR A 119 -1.65 -12.39 8.78
C THR A 119 -0.77 -13.52 9.34
N ARG A 120 0.34 -13.85 8.67
CA ARG A 120 1.30 -14.85 9.15
C ARG A 120 1.95 -14.39 10.45
N PRO A 121 2.13 -15.24 11.48
CA PRO A 121 2.58 -14.79 12.80
C PRO A 121 3.90 -14.01 12.83
N ASP A 122 4.91 -14.44 12.06
CA ASP A 122 6.21 -13.77 11.94
C ASP A 122 6.07 -12.39 11.28
N VAL A 123 5.28 -12.30 10.22
CA VAL A 123 4.98 -11.05 9.50
C VAL A 123 4.22 -10.09 10.40
N LEU A 124 3.17 -10.55 11.10
CA LEU A 124 2.44 -9.74 12.08
C LEU A 124 3.35 -9.20 13.18
N GLY A 125 4.25 -10.05 13.71
CA GLY A 125 5.23 -9.64 14.71
C GLY A 125 6.15 -8.53 14.20
N MET A 126 6.66 -8.66 12.97
CA MET A 126 7.45 -7.63 12.30
C MET A 126 6.66 -6.35 12.09
N LEU A 127 5.48 -6.43 11.46
CA LEU A 127 4.65 -5.25 11.15
C LEU A 127 4.28 -4.46 12.42
N LYS A 128 4.03 -5.14 13.54
CA LYS A 128 3.75 -4.49 14.84
C LYS A 128 4.93 -3.69 15.38
N ARG A 129 6.18 -4.14 15.18
CA ARG A 129 7.38 -3.37 15.59
C ARG A 129 7.51 -2.06 14.81
N HIS A 130 7.10 -2.05 13.55
CA HIS A 130 7.20 -0.89 12.65
C HIS A 130 5.91 -0.06 12.53
N GLU A 131 4.81 -0.48 13.19
CA GLU A 131 3.44 0.04 13.01
C GLU A 131 3.31 1.57 13.11
N ARG A 132 4.14 2.23 13.91
CA ARG A 132 4.05 3.68 14.16
C ARG A 132 4.44 4.54 12.96
N TYR A 133 5.20 4.00 12.01
CA TYR A 133 5.74 4.75 10.87
C TYR A 133 5.59 4.01 9.54
N LEU A 134 5.00 2.82 9.54
CA LEU A 134 4.74 2.02 8.36
C LEU A 134 3.38 2.35 7.75
N ILE A 135 3.28 2.31 6.42
CA ILE A 135 2.03 2.17 5.69
C ILE A 135 2.06 0.81 4.98
N ILE A 136 0.95 0.09 4.99
CA ILE A 136 0.83 -1.15 4.20
C ILE A 136 -0.09 -0.91 3.01
N ASN A 137 0.30 -1.39 1.84
CA ASN A 137 -0.46 -1.34 0.62
C ASN A 137 -0.82 -2.79 0.22
N LEU A 138 -2.08 -3.18 0.43
CA LEU A 138 -2.43 -4.60 0.54
C LEU A 138 -2.11 -5.44 -0.70
N ALA A 139 -2.24 -4.84 -1.87
CA ALA A 139 -1.94 -5.42 -3.17
C ALA A 139 -1.60 -4.29 -4.15
N ASN A 140 -0.54 -4.45 -4.93
CA ASN A 140 -0.25 -3.57 -6.05
C ASN A 140 -1.30 -3.81 -7.15
N GLU A 141 -1.99 -2.75 -7.57
CA GLU A 141 -2.67 -2.70 -8.87
C GLU A 141 -3.71 -3.82 -9.17
N LEU A 142 -4.30 -4.40 -8.13
CA LEU A 142 -5.17 -5.57 -8.25
C LEU A 142 -6.64 -5.21 -8.52
N GLY A 143 -7.27 -5.95 -9.44
CA GLY A 143 -8.71 -5.91 -9.73
C GLY A 143 -9.02 -5.07 -10.97
N TRP A 144 -10.10 -5.40 -11.68
CA TRP A 144 -10.56 -4.65 -12.85
C TRP A 144 -11.91 -3.96 -12.60
N TYR A 145 -12.09 -2.78 -13.19
CA TYR A 145 -13.36 -2.04 -13.14
C TYR A 145 -13.67 -1.37 -14.48
N ARG A 146 -12.82 -0.45 -14.93
CA ARG A 146 -12.92 0.20 -16.24
C ARG A 146 -12.74 -0.81 -17.36
N TRP A 147 -11.83 -1.76 -17.23
CA TRP A 147 -11.63 -2.83 -18.21
C TRP A 147 -12.80 -3.82 -18.25
N GLN A 148 -13.64 -3.83 -17.21
CA GLN A 148 -14.94 -4.49 -17.21
C GLN A 148 -16.09 -3.52 -17.56
N ASN A 149 -15.84 -2.58 -18.49
CA ASN A 149 -16.82 -1.64 -19.01
C ASN A 149 -17.55 -0.83 -17.93
N TRP A 150 -16.85 -0.42 -16.87
CA TRP A 150 -17.42 0.32 -15.75
C TRP A 150 -18.56 -0.44 -15.02
N SER A 151 -18.53 -1.78 -15.06
CA SER A 151 -19.55 -2.65 -14.46
C SER A 151 -19.79 -2.34 -12.97
N PRO A 152 -21.04 -2.02 -12.56
CA PRO A 152 -21.36 -1.83 -11.14
C PRO A 152 -21.07 -3.08 -10.29
N ALA A 153 -21.27 -4.27 -10.85
CA ALA A 153 -20.97 -5.54 -10.17
C ALA A 153 -19.46 -5.72 -9.94
N ALA A 154 -18.63 -5.29 -10.89
CA ALA A 154 -17.17 -5.31 -10.74
C ALA A 154 -16.70 -4.40 -9.60
N LEU A 155 -17.26 -3.18 -9.55
CA LEU A 155 -16.96 -2.22 -8.49
C LEU A 155 -17.43 -2.71 -7.12
N ASP A 156 -18.61 -3.35 -7.05
CA ASP A 156 -19.11 -3.93 -5.81
C ASP A 156 -18.23 -5.09 -5.35
N LYS A 157 -17.84 -6.00 -6.26
CA LYS A 157 -16.89 -7.09 -5.99
C LYS A 157 -15.57 -6.55 -5.42
N PHE A 158 -15.00 -5.52 -6.03
CA PHE A 158 -13.79 -4.85 -5.54
C PHE A 158 -13.98 -4.29 -4.12
N LYS A 159 -15.07 -3.55 -3.88
CA LYS A 159 -15.37 -2.96 -2.56
C LYS A 159 -15.56 -4.03 -1.48
N VAL A 160 -16.27 -5.10 -1.78
CA VAL A 160 -16.50 -6.22 -0.86
C VAL A 160 -15.19 -6.93 -0.52
N ALA A 161 -14.38 -7.24 -1.52
CA ALA A 161 -13.08 -7.90 -1.33
C ALA A 161 -12.15 -7.09 -0.41
N TYR A 162 -11.97 -5.79 -0.70
CA TYR A 162 -11.11 -4.94 0.12
C TYR A 162 -11.69 -4.65 1.51
N LYS A 163 -13.02 -4.54 1.66
CA LYS A 163 -13.65 -4.43 2.99
C LYS A 163 -13.35 -5.66 3.86
N LYS A 164 -13.43 -6.87 3.27
CA LYS A 164 -13.08 -8.12 3.95
C LYS A 164 -11.60 -8.17 4.32
N ALA A 165 -10.72 -7.76 3.41
CA ALA A 165 -9.27 -7.72 3.65
C ALA A 165 -8.90 -6.76 4.80
N ILE A 166 -9.44 -5.54 4.77
CA ILE A 166 -9.25 -4.54 5.84
C ILE A 166 -9.76 -5.09 7.17
N THR A 167 -10.96 -5.69 7.20
CA THR A 167 -11.52 -6.30 8.41
C THR A 167 -10.60 -7.37 8.97
N SER A 168 -10.04 -8.22 8.11
CA SER A 168 -9.09 -9.28 8.50
C SER A 168 -7.82 -8.71 9.14
N ILE A 169 -7.20 -7.71 8.51
CA ILE A 169 -6.02 -7.01 9.07
C ILE A 169 -6.34 -6.37 10.42
N ARG A 170 -7.47 -5.66 10.53
CA ARG A 170 -7.88 -5.01 11.79
C ARG A 170 -8.17 -6.02 12.89
N SER A 171 -8.73 -7.19 12.56
CA SER A 171 -8.97 -8.27 13.52
C SER A 171 -7.68 -8.85 14.13
N LYS A 172 -6.56 -8.80 13.40
CA LYS A 172 -5.22 -9.20 13.90
C LYS A 172 -4.55 -8.11 14.76
N GLY A 173 -5.23 -6.99 14.98
CA GLY A 173 -4.76 -5.89 15.81
C GLY A 173 -3.77 -4.95 15.12
N LEU A 174 -3.65 -5.03 13.79
CA LEU A 174 -2.84 -4.08 13.00
C LEU A 174 -3.60 -2.77 12.79
N ARG A 175 -2.94 -1.65 13.02
CA ARG A 175 -3.53 -0.32 13.17
C ARG A 175 -2.81 0.79 12.41
N MET A 176 -1.73 0.47 11.71
CA MET A 176 -1.10 1.38 10.76
C MET A 176 -2.06 1.77 9.61
N PRO A 177 -1.81 2.90 8.92
CA PRO A 177 -2.55 3.26 7.72
C PRO A 177 -2.49 2.15 6.65
N ILE A 178 -3.61 1.97 5.95
CA ILE A 178 -3.72 1.02 4.83
C ILE A 178 -3.89 1.82 3.54
N MET A 179 -3.08 1.55 2.53
CA MET A 179 -3.17 2.09 1.17
C MET A 179 -3.82 1.06 0.24
N ILE A 180 -4.81 1.48 -0.54
CA ILE A 180 -5.50 0.64 -1.52
C ILE A 180 -5.28 1.24 -2.92
N ASP A 181 -4.74 0.45 -3.83
CA ASP A 181 -4.56 0.86 -5.23
C ASP A 181 -5.89 0.82 -5.97
N ALA A 182 -6.05 1.72 -6.94
CA ALA A 182 -7.18 1.67 -7.85
C ALA A 182 -7.12 0.40 -8.73
N PRO A 183 -8.28 -0.09 -9.19
CA PRO A 183 -8.35 -1.13 -10.22
C PRO A 183 -7.66 -0.74 -11.54
N ASP A 184 -7.57 -1.71 -12.44
CA ASP A 184 -7.09 -1.57 -13.83
C ASP A 184 -5.64 -1.05 -13.88
N CYS A 185 -4.75 -1.80 -13.25
CA CYS A 185 -3.34 -1.42 -13.08
C CYS A 185 -3.16 -0.03 -12.45
N GLY A 186 -3.94 0.29 -11.40
CA GLY A 186 -3.83 1.57 -10.70
C GLY A 186 -4.40 2.77 -11.46
N SER A 187 -5.00 2.58 -12.64
CA SER A 187 -5.44 3.67 -13.52
C SER A 187 -6.89 4.12 -13.31
N SER A 188 -7.71 3.34 -12.62
CA SER A 188 -9.16 3.61 -12.51
C SER A 188 -9.56 4.32 -11.22
N VAL A 189 -9.09 5.55 -11.06
CA VAL A 189 -9.39 6.40 -9.88
C VAL A 189 -10.89 6.59 -9.63
N ASN A 190 -11.72 6.50 -10.68
CA ASN A 190 -13.18 6.59 -10.59
C ASN A 190 -13.79 5.53 -9.66
N ALA A 191 -13.11 4.41 -9.41
CA ALA A 191 -13.52 3.43 -8.42
C ALA A 191 -13.67 4.03 -7.01
N PHE A 192 -12.93 5.11 -6.70
CA PHE A 192 -12.96 5.81 -5.43
C PHE A 192 -13.89 7.04 -5.40
N PHE A 193 -14.28 7.57 -6.56
CA PHE A 193 -15.12 8.78 -6.65
C PHE A 193 -16.61 8.50 -6.79
N GLN A 194 -17.01 7.28 -7.14
CA GLN A 194 -18.42 6.94 -7.27
C GLN A 194 -19.11 6.84 -5.90
N ARG A 195 -19.61 8.00 -5.45
CA ARG A 195 -20.70 8.09 -4.48
C ARG A 195 -21.96 7.50 -5.09
N ARG A 196 -22.81 6.93 -4.24
CA ARG A 196 -24.09 6.28 -4.57
C ARG A 196 -24.88 7.07 -5.65
N PRO A 197 -25.66 6.40 -6.52
CA PRO A 197 -26.46 7.08 -7.55
C PRO A 197 -27.34 8.19 -6.95
N GLY A 198 -27.30 9.41 -7.50
CA GLY A 198 -28.20 10.51 -7.11
C GLY A 198 -27.64 11.94 -7.07
N VAL A 199 -26.36 12.19 -7.39
CA VAL A 199 -25.78 13.55 -7.40
C VAL A 199 -25.09 13.85 -8.74
N ASP A 200 -25.32 15.06 -9.24
CA ASP A 200 -24.95 15.63 -10.55
C ASP A 200 -23.48 15.38 -10.98
N ARG A 201 -23.29 15.14 -12.28
CA ARG A 201 -22.07 14.62 -12.95
C ARG A 201 -21.22 15.70 -13.65
N SER A 202 -21.32 16.97 -13.28
CA SER A 202 -20.81 18.09 -14.07
C SER A 202 -19.30 18.40 -13.96
N ARG A 203 -18.43 17.48 -13.49
CA ARG A 203 -16.96 17.68 -13.52
C ARG A 203 -16.18 16.52 -14.12
N PRO A 204 -15.33 16.74 -15.15
CA PRO A 204 -14.39 15.74 -15.65
C PRO A 204 -13.37 15.41 -14.56
N ALA A 205 -13.15 14.13 -14.28
CA ALA A 205 -12.00 13.68 -13.50
C ALA A 205 -10.73 13.86 -14.34
N ALA A 206 -9.77 14.65 -13.85
CA ALA A 206 -8.46 14.79 -14.48
C ALA A 206 -7.75 13.42 -14.47
N GLN A 207 -7.51 12.87 -15.66
CA GLN A 207 -6.68 11.69 -15.84
C GLN A 207 -5.22 12.11 -15.67
N HIS A 208 -4.60 11.72 -14.55
CA HIS A 208 -3.16 11.85 -14.34
C HIS A 208 -2.55 10.44 -14.32
N PRO A 209 -1.43 10.16 -15.01
CA PRO A 209 -0.84 8.82 -15.10
C PRO A 209 -0.12 8.35 -13.82
N ALA A 210 -0.40 8.94 -12.66
CA ALA A 210 0.14 8.49 -11.39
C ALA A 210 -0.75 7.40 -10.79
N GLN A 211 -0.14 6.32 -10.27
CA GLN A 211 -0.83 5.26 -9.51
C GLN A 211 -1.80 5.89 -8.51
N CYS A 212 -3.09 5.64 -8.70
CA CYS A 212 -4.13 6.25 -7.89
C CYS A 212 -4.40 5.37 -6.67
N THR A 213 -4.06 5.86 -5.48
CA THR A 213 -4.23 5.11 -4.23
C THR A 213 -5.10 5.87 -3.23
N CYS A 214 -5.88 5.13 -2.44
CA CYS A 214 -6.64 5.67 -1.32
C CYS A 214 -6.03 5.21 0.01
N LEU A 215 -5.80 6.15 0.93
CA LEU A 215 -5.30 5.85 2.26
C LEU A 215 -6.45 5.81 3.26
N LEU A 216 -6.63 4.67 3.92
CA LEU A 216 -7.68 4.41 4.88
C LEU A 216 -7.12 4.36 6.31
N GLY A 217 -7.72 5.19 7.17
CA GLY A 217 -7.52 5.18 8.62
C GLY A 217 -8.33 4.08 9.33
N ARG A 218 -8.07 3.85 10.62
CA ARG A 218 -8.94 3.05 11.52
C ARG A 218 -10.40 3.51 11.45
#